data_AF-A0A7Y4XRQ7-F1
#
_entry.id   AF-A0A7Y4XRQ7-F1
#
_cell.length_a   1.000
_cell.length_b   1.000
_cell.length_c   1.000
_cell.angle_alpha   90.00
_cell.angle_beta   90.00
_cell.angle_gamma   90.00
#
_symmetry.space_group_name_H-M   'P 1'
#
loop_
_entity.id
_entity.type
_entity.pdbx_description
1 polymer ?
#
loop_
_entity_poly.entity_id
_entity_poly.type
_entity_poly.pdbx_seq_one_letter_code
_entity_poly.pdbx_strand_id
1 'polypeptide(L)'
;MKKSIVFLFLFLFIFMTENVFSQTPQKKIVYKNHMMNDMPDNKDMNNRLVASLVTKVPETGDIIVDWVKTSEGYTSYYTISNIPRMSLFDASGKFIQTFLQSSWDERAPENIKLEHGQGQYNVFDVINFWESEGNTNKRYYLEMQERSTGNSKNIWSDDNGKFSETLTRV
;
A
#
# COMPACT_ATOMS: atom_id res chain seq x y z
N MET A 1 -80.82 11.43 -34.38
CA MET A 1 -80.21 11.65 -33.04
C MET A 1 -78.91 10.86 -32.95
N LYS A 2 -77.81 11.54 -32.55
CA LYS A 2 -76.49 11.04 -32.04
C LYS A 2 -75.71 10.06 -32.95
N LYS A 3 -74.70 10.52 -33.72
CA LYS A 3 -73.25 10.71 -33.39
C LYS A 3 -72.59 9.46 -32.77
N SER A 4 -71.61 8.87 -33.47
CA SER A 4 -70.17 9.03 -33.13
C SER A 4 -69.25 8.08 -33.91
N ILE A 5 -68.15 8.67 -34.41
CA ILE A 5 -66.94 8.05 -34.96
C ILE A 5 -66.06 7.59 -33.80
N VAL A 6 -65.42 6.42 -33.91
CA VAL A 6 -64.21 6.10 -33.13
C VAL A 6 -63.21 5.39 -34.05
N PHE A 7 -62.20 6.14 -34.49
CA PHE A 7 -60.89 5.66 -34.89
C PHE A 7 -60.15 5.22 -33.62
N LEU A 8 -59.46 4.08 -33.62
CA LEU A 8 -58.46 3.80 -32.60
C LEU A 8 -57.14 3.35 -33.23
N PHE A 9 -56.14 4.19 -32.97
CA PHE A 9 -54.76 4.11 -33.41
C PHE A 9 -54.01 2.93 -32.78
N LEU A 10 -53.22 2.27 -33.62
CA LEU A 10 -52.18 1.32 -33.24
C LEU A 10 -51.01 2.11 -32.62
N PHE A 11 -50.72 1.92 -31.33
CA PHE A 11 -49.51 2.46 -30.69
C PHE A 11 -48.56 1.31 -30.36
N LEU A 12 -47.50 1.17 -31.16
CA LEU A 12 -46.38 0.27 -30.93
C LEU A 12 -45.38 0.99 -30.01
N PHE A 13 -45.30 0.59 -28.74
CA PHE A 13 -44.29 1.08 -27.80
C PHE A 13 -43.00 0.28 -27.98
N ILE A 14 -41.99 0.87 -28.63
CA ILE A 14 -40.61 0.36 -28.61
C ILE A 14 -39.90 1.02 -27.43
N PHE A 15 -39.66 0.26 -26.36
CA PHE A 15 -38.77 0.66 -25.28
C PHE A 15 -37.32 0.53 -25.77
N MET A 16 -36.70 1.64 -26.16
CA MET A 16 -35.25 1.77 -26.25
C MET A 16 -34.74 2.00 -24.81
N THR A 17 -34.18 0.98 -24.18
CA THR A 17 -33.42 1.17 -22.93
C THR A 17 -32.05 1.71 -23.29
N GLU A 18 -31.86 3.02 -23.14
CA GLU A 18 -30.54 3.62 -23.18
C GLU A 18 -29.70 3.09 -22.02
N ASN A 19 -28.67 2.31 -22.34
CA ASN A 19 -27.59 2.02 -21.41
C ASN A 19 -26.85 3.34 -21.15
N VAL A 20 -27.30 4.09 -20.14
CA VAL A 20 -26.54 5.21 -19.59
C VAL A 20 -25.36 4.59 -18.84
N PHE A 21 -24.27 4.35 -19.58
CA PHE A 21 -22.98 4.01 -19.02
C PHE A 21 -22.52 5.23 -18.22
N SER A 22 -22.84 5.21 -16.93
CA SER A 22 -22.43 6.23 -15.98
C SER A 22 -20.91 6.17 -15.88
N GLN A 23 -20.21 6.96 -16.70
CA GLN A 23 -18.79 7.22 -16.52
C GLN A 23 -18.65 7.88 -15.16
N THR A 24 -18.15 7.14 -14.18
CA THR A 24 -17.69 7.70 -12.91
C THR A 24 -16.76 8.87 -13.25
N PRO A 25 -17.05 10.10 -12.79
CA PRO A 25 -16.18 11.23 -13.06
C PRO A 25 -14.78 10.87 -12.57
N GLN A 26 -13.82 10.80 -13.49
CA GLN A 26 -12.42 10.64 -13.11
C GLN A 26 -12.05 11.84 -12.24
N LYS A 27 -11.94 11.59 -10.93
CA LYS A 27 -11.44 12.56 -9.98
C LYS A 27 -10.08 13.04 -10.50
N LYS A 28 -10.02 14.31 -10.90
CA LYS A 28 -8.78 14.94 -11.37
C LYS A 28 -7.81 14.95 -10.19
N ILE A 29 -6.90 13.99 -10.17
CA ILE A 29 -5.87 13.87 -9.12
C ILE A 29 -4.95 15.08 -9.27
N VAL A 30 -4.95 15.96 -8.27
CA VAL A 30 -4.04 17.09 -8.18
C VAL A 30 -2.85 16.65 -7.35
N TYR A 31 -1.76 16.27 -8.02
CA TYR A 31 -0.51 15.91 -7.36
C TYR A 31 0.13 17.15 -6.74
N LYS A 32 0.07 17.29 -5.41
CA LYS A 32 1.00 18.18 -4.70
C LYS A 32 2.32 17.44 -4.53
N ASN A 33 3.23 17.66 -5.47
CA ASN A 33 4.65 17.28 -5.38
C ASN A 33 5.31 18.09 -4.25
N HIS A 34 5.07 17.74 -2.98
CA HIS A 34 5.62 18.52 -1.88
C HIS A 34 6.90 18.00 -1.25
N MET A 35 7.34 16.76 -1.52
CA MET A 35 8.71 16.34 -1.18
C MET A 35 9.23 15.30 -2.18
N MET A 36 9.73 15.77 -3.33
CA MET A 36 10.50 14.96 -4.31
C MET A 36 12.02 15.14 -4.11
N ASN A 37 12.50 15.44 -2.90
CA ASN A 37 13.91 15.83 -2.72
C ASN A 37 14.90 14.65 -2.86
N ASP A 38 14.44 13.39 -2.75
CA ASP A 38 15.27 12.18 -2.91
C ASP A 38 14.70 11.17 -3.95
N MET A 39 13.73 11.60 -4.77
CA MET A 39 13.25 10.75 -5.86
C MET A 39 14.34 10.56 -6.93
N PRO A 40 14.35 9.44 -7.67
CA PRO A 40 15.19 9.34 -8.86
C PRO A 40 14.84 10.50 -9.80
N ASP A 41 15.85 11.15 -10.39
CA ASP A 41 15.72 12.25 -11.37
C ASP A 41 14.88 11.88 -12.62
N ASN A 42 14.36 10.65 -12.68
CA ASN A 42 13.55 10.10 -13.73
C ASN A 42 12.05 10.29 -13.46
N LYS A 43 11.46 11.31 -14.11
CA LYS A 43 10.03 11.62 -14.10
C LYS A 43 9.13 10.42 -14.40
N ASP A 44 9.53 9.52 -15.30
CA ASP A 44 8.73 8.35 -15.66
C ASP A 44 8.66 7.34 -14.51
N MET A 45 9.75 7.17 -13.76
CA MET A 45 9.75 6.32 -12.57
C MET A 45 8.81 6.88 -11.50
N ASN A 46 8.85 8.19 -11.28
CA ASN A 46 8.01 8.85 -10.28
C ASN A 46 6.52 8.69 -10.63
N ASN A 47 6.16 8.87 -11.91
CA ASN A 47 4.80 8.61 -12.38
C ASN A 47 4.37 7.15 -12.18
N ARG A 48 5.27 6.18 -12.45
CA ARG A 48 4.97 4.75 -12.24
C ARG A 48 4.73 4.42 -10.77
N LEU A 49 5.59 4.89 -9.88
CA LEU A 49 5.49 4.65 -8.44
C LEU A 49 4.17 5.21 -7.88
N VAL A 50 3.87 6.46 -8.19
CA VAL A 50 2.63 7.12 -7.75
C VAL A 50 1.40 6.42 -8.32
N ALA A 51 1.38 6.15 -9.62
CA ALA A 51 0.26 5.45 -10.24
C ALA A 51 0.07 4.04 -9.66
N SER A 52 1.15 3.30 -9.42
CA SER A 52 1.08 1.97 -8.86
C SER A 52 0.61 1.98 -7.41
N LEU A 53 1.01 2.96 -6.60
CA LEU A 53 0.55 3.13 -5.22
C LEU A 53 -0.94 3.45 -5.18
N VAL A 54 -1.38 4.49 -5.89
CA VAL A 54 -2.80 4.92 -5.91
C VAL A 54 -3.71 3.83 -6.45
N THR A 55 -3.25 3.01 -7.39
CA THR A 55 -4.03 1.86 -7.87
C THR A 55 -4.27 0.81 -6.78
N LYS A 56 -3.32 0.65 -5.85
CA LYS A 56 -3.35 -0.40 -4.81
C LYS A 56 -3.86 0.10 -3.46
N VAL A 57 -3.67 1.38 -3.17
CA VAL A 57 -4.08 2.05 -1.95
C VAL A 57 -4.69 3.41 -2.37
N PRO A 58 -5.93 3.42 -2.91
CA PRO A 58 -6.54 4.63 -3.48
C PRO A 58 -6.63 5.83 -2.53
N GLU A 59 -6.67 5.58 -1.23
CA GLU A 59 -6.68 6.58 -0.17
C GLU A 59 -5.41 7.45 -0.16
N THR A 60 -4.32 7.01 -0.80
CA THR A 60 -3.09 7.81 -0.88
C THR A 60 -3.17 8.93 -1.92
N GLY A 61 -4.25 9.03 -2.70
CA GLY A 61 -4.36 10.00 -3.79
C GLY A 61 -4.26 11.48 -3.36
N ASP A 62 -4.51 11.78 -2.08
CA ASP A 62 -4.54 13.14 -1.54
C ASP A 62 -3.60 13.34 -0.33
N ILE A 63 -2.68 12.40 -0.04
CA ILE A 63 -1.79 12.48 1.14
C ILE A 63 -0.31 12.70 0.75
N ILE A 64 0.50 13.09 1.73
CA ILE A 64 1.95 13.14 1.59
C ILE A 64 2.50 11.72 1.70
N VAL A 65 3.36 11.36 0.74
CA VAL A 65 4.04 10.07 0.67
C VAL A 65 5.53 10.32 0.55
N ASP A 66 6.29 9.81 1.51
CA ASP A 66 7.74 9.84 1.50
C ASP A 66 8.28 8.63 0.77
N TRP A 67 9.31 8.81 -0.06
CA TRP A 67 9.86 7.73 -0.90
C TRP A 67 11.34 7.53 -0.60
N VAL A 68 11.74 6.27 -0.51
CA VAL A 68 13.13 5.86 -0.31
C VAL A 68 13.50 4.83 -1.37
N LYS A 69 14.57 5.09 -2.11
CA LYS A 69 15.17 4.10 -3.01
C LYS A 69 16.05 3.14 -2.21
N THR A 70 15.87 1.84 -2.42
CA THR A 70 16.69 0.79 -1.81
C THR A 70 17.42 0.01 -2.90
N SER A 71 18.30 -0.92 -2.51
CA SER A 71 18.91 -1.86 -3.45
C SER A 71 17.91 -2.82 -4.09
N GLU A 72 16.74 -3.02 -3.46
CA GLU A 72 15.71 -3.97 -3.90
C GLU A 72 14.58 -3.27 -4.70
N GLY A 73 14.52 -1.94 -4.68
CA GLY A 73 13.52 -1.17 -5.40
C GLY A 73 13.19 0.14 -4.70
N TYR A 74 11.93 0.34 -4.36
CA TYR A 74 11.45 1.56 -3.71
C TYR A 74 10.54 1.21 -2.53
N THR A 75 10.64 2.01 -1.48
CA THR A 75 9.77 1.97 -0.32
C THR A 75 9.07 3.31 -0.18
N SER A 76 7.78 3.30 0.13
CA SER A 76 7.02 4.50 0.45
C SER A 76 6.52 4.46 1.87
N TYR A 77 6.56 5.58 2.58
CA TYR A 77 5.99 5.76 3.91
C TYR A 77 4.90 6.82 3.88
N TYR A 78 3.78 6.54 4.54
CA TYR A 78 2.63 7.45 4.58
C TYR A 78 1.70 7.10 5.74
N THR A 79 0.71 7.93 6.01
CA THR A 79 -0.26 7.70 7.09
C THR A 79 -1.68 7.78 6.56
N ILE A 80 -2.48 6.76 6.83
CA ILE A 80 -3.93 6.74 6.54
C ILE A 80 -4.65 6.54 7.86
N SER A 81 -5.60 7.44 8.18
CA SER A 81 -6.40 7.35 9.42
C SER A 81 -5.56 7.23 10.69
N ASN A 82 -4.47 8.00 10.78
CA ASN A 82 -3.47 7.95 11.86
C ASN A 82 -2.74 6.61 12.04
N ILE A 83 -2.78 5.73 11.02
CA ILE A 83 -2.01 4.49 11.01
C ILE A 83 -0.86 4.65 10.02
N PRO A 84 0.40 4.63 10.49
CA PRO A 84 1.56 4.64 9.62
C PRO A 84 1.61 3.35 8.78
N ARG A 85 1.92 3.53 7.51
CA ARG A 85 1.97 2.50 6.48
C ARG A 85 3.27 2.58 5.70
N MET A 86 3.74 1.42 5.30
CA MET A 86 4.88 1.24 4.41
C MET A 86 4.43 0.42 3.20
N SER A 87 4.73 0.85 1.97
CA SER A 87 4.52 0.03 0.78
C SER A 87 5.83 -0.21 0.04
N LEU A 88 5.98 -1.42 -0.49
CA LEU A 88 7.17 -1.86 -1.22
C LEU A 88 6.87 -1.95 -2.71
N PHE A 89 7.89 -1.61 -3.50
CA PHE A 89 7.89 -1.66 -4.94
C PHE A 89 9.19 -2.28 -5.44
N ASP A 90 9.11 -3.04 -6.52
CA ASP A 90 10.33 -3.56 -7.17
C ASP A 90 11.09 -2.43 -7.90
N ALA A 91 12.26 -2.77 -8.44
CA ALA A 91 13.10 -1.83 -9.19
C ALA A 91 12.44 -1.21 -10.43
N SER A 92 11.37 -1.82 -10.97
CA SER A 92 10.59 -1.28 -12.09
C SER A 92 9.51 -0.29 -11.66
N GLY A 93 9.25 -0.21 -10.36
CA GLY A 93 8.20 0.60 -9.74
C GLY A 93 6.85 -0.12 -9.63
N LYS A 94 6.83 -1.46 -9.75
CA LYS A 94 5.63 -2.26 -9.56
C LYS A 94 5.40 -2.54 -8.08
N PHE A 95 4.18 -2.27 -7.61
CA PHE A 95 3.76 -2.56 -6.24
C PHE A 95 3.92 -4.04 -5.88
N ILE A 96 4.48 -4.29 -4.70
CA ILE A 96 4.67 -5.62 -4.10
C ILE A 96 3.66 -5.82 -2.96
N GLN A 97 3.72 -5.01 -1.91
CA GLN A 97 2.97 -5.25 -0.67
C GLN A 97 2.88 -3.98 0.19
N THR A 98 1.87 -3.91 1.07
CA THR A 98 1.74 -2.89 2.11
C THR A 98 1.90 -3.51 3.50
N PHE A 99 2.45 -2.73 4.41
CA PHE A 99 2.67 -3.06 5.81
C PHE A 99 2.08 -1.96 6.69
N LEU A 100 1.60 -2.37 7.85
CA LEU A 100 1.03 -1.51 8.88
C LEU A 100 2.01 -1.46 10.05
N GLN A 101 2.32 -0.26 10.53
CA GLN A 101 3.07 -0.15 11.77
C GLN A 101 2.20 -0.66 12.91
N SER A 102 2.78 -1.49 13.76
CA SER A 102 2.10 -2.18 14.85
C SER A 102 2.98 -2.19 16.11
N SER A 103 2.34 -2.38 17.26
CA SER A 103 3.07 -2.54 18.53
C SER A 103 3.84 -3.86 18.54
N TRP A 104 5.16 -3.82 18.73
CA TRP A 104 5.99 -5.01 18.88
C TRP A 104 5.50 -5.90 20.03
N ASP A 105 5.27 -5.31 21.20
CA ASP A 105 4.89 -6.05 22.40
C ASP A 105 3.50 -6.67 22.32
N GLU A 106 2.58 -6.06 21.58
CA GLU A 106 1.19 -6.54 21.50
C GLU A 106 0.93 -7.42 20.28
N ARG A 107 1.61 -7.16 19.16
CA ARG A 107 1.26 -7.73 17.85
C ARG A 107 2.29 -8.69 17.28
N ALA A 108 3.56 -8.63 17.71
CA ALA A 108 4.57 -9.52 17.15
C ALA A 108 4.30 -10.99 17.57
N PRO A 109 4.30 -11.94 16.62
CA PRO A 109 4.20 -13.37 16.92
C PRO A 109 5.24 -13.86 17.93
N GLU A 110 4.85 -14.81 18.78
CA GLU A 110 5.72 -15.35 19.84
C GLU A 110 7.01 -15.96 19.29
N ASN A 111 6.95 -16.66 18.16
CA ASN A 111 8.12 -17.25 17.51
C ASN A 111 9.12 -16.18 17.03
N ILE A 112 8.65 -15.04 16.55
CA ILE A 112 9.51 -13.92 16.15
C ILE A 112 10.14 -13.26 17.38
N LYS A 113 9.36 -13.06 18.45
CA LYS A 113 9.90 -12.55 19.73
C LYS A 113 10.96 -13.48 20.31
N LEU A 114 10.74 -14.79 20.25
CA LEU A 114 11.66 -15.81 20.74
C LEU A 114 12.97 -15.78 19.95
N GLU A 115 12.89 -15.82 18.61
CA GLU A 115 14.08 -15.78 17.76
C GLU A 115 14.86 -14.47 17.96
N HIS A 116 14.15 -13.33 18.09
CA HIS A 116 14.78 -12.05 18.39
C HIS A 116 15.52 -12.08 19.74
N GLY A 117 14.90 -12.63 20.79
CA GLY A 117 15.48 -12.66 22.14
C GLY A 117 16.62 -13.66 22.33
N GLN A 118 16.67 -14.72 21.52
CA GLN A 118 17.68 -15.78 21.65
C GLN A 118 18.77 -15.73 20.57
N GLY A 119 18.50 -15.08 19.44
CA GLY A 119 19.40 -15.03 18.29
C GLY A 119 20.38 -13.85 18.31
N GLN A 120 21.03 -13.64 17.16
CA GLN A 120 22.02 -12.58 16.96
C GLN A 120 21.48 -11.16 17.10
N TYR A 121 20.15 -10.98 17.09
CA TYR A 121 19.49 -9.67 17.20
C TYR A 121 19.11 -9.29 18.63
N ASN A 122 19.41 -10.13 19.63
CA ASN A 122 19.02 -9.86 21.01
C ASN A 122 19.67 -8.61 21.62
N VAL A 123 20.75 -8.10 21.01
CA VAL A 123 21.43 -6.85 21.41
C VAL A 123 20.75 -5.58 20.87
N PHE A 124 19.72 -5.74 20.04
CA PHE A 124 18.96 -4.64 19.46
C PHE A 124 17.60 -4.48 20.16
N ASP A 125 17.12 -3.24 20.25
CA ASP A 125 15.74 -2.92 20.61
C ASP A 125 14.93 -2.69 19.34
N VAL A 126 13.71 -3.24 19.27
CA VAL A 126 12.79 -3.01 18.15
C VAL A 126 12.14 -1.64 18.31
N ILE A 127 12.43 -0.72 17.38
CA ILE A 127 11.90 0.65 17.37
C ILE A 127 10.58 0.70 16.61
N ASN A 128 10.56 0.13 15.41
CA ASN A 128 9.34 0.02 14.61
C ASN A 128 9.13 -1.43 14.18
N PHE A 129 7.90 -1.90 14.35
CA PHE A 129 7.46 -3.21 13.89
C PHE A 129 6.37 -3.03 12.85
N TRP A 130 6.56 -3.65 11.70
CA TRP A 130 5.66 -3.55 10.56
C TRP A 130 5.13 -4.93 10.21
N GLU A 131 3.81 -5.09 10.18
CA GLU A 131 3.16 -6.34 9.75
C GLU A 131 2.55 -6.19 8.37
N SER A 132 2.73 -7.20 7.51
CA SER A 132 2.14 -7.16 6.18
C SER A 132 0.61 -7.19 6.20
N GLU A 133 -0.02 -6.36 5.38
CA GLU A 133 -1.47 -6.29 5.20
C GLU A 133 -1.95 -7.38 4.20
N GLY A 134 -3.04 -8.07 4.53
CA GLY A 134 -3.86 -8.82 3.57
C GLY A 134 -3.37 -10.20 3.08
N ASN A 135 -2.20 -10.70 3.50
CA ASN A 135 -1.67 -11.99 3.03
C ASN A 135 -1.75 -13.12 4.08
N THR A 136 -1.95 -14.36 3.60
CA THR A 136 -1.90 -15.58 4.43
C THR A 136 -0.49 -15.88 4.93
N ASN A 137 0.52 -15.54 4.12
CA ASN A 137 1.94 -15.65 4.49
C ASN A 137 2.38 -14.28 4.99
N LYS A 138 2.24 -14.07 6.30
CA LYS A 138 2.62 -12.80 6.91
C LYS A 138 4.12 -12.61 6.81
N ARG A 139 4.52 -11.40 6.45
CA ARG A 139 5.90 -10.94 6.53
C ARG A 139 5.98 -9.79 7.49
N TYR A 140 7.14 -9.64 8.10
CA TYR A 140 7.39 -8.62 9.07
C TYR A 140 8.66 -7.87 8.73
N TYR A 141 8.67 -6.59 9.07
CA TYR A 141 9.85 -5.75 8.97
C TYR A 141 10.08 -5.09 10.32
N LEU A 142 11.32 -5.18 10.79
CA LEU A 142 11.75 -4.63 12.07
C LEU A 142 12.80 -3.58 11.78
N GLU A 143 12.59 -2.37 12.28
CA GLU A 143 13.61 -1.34 12.40
C GLU A 143 14.10 -1.37 13.84
N MET A 144 15.39 -1.59 14.02
CA MET A 144 15.97 -1.86 15.33
C MET A 144 17.16 -0.95 15.60
N GLN A 145 17.49 -0.78 16.87
CA GLN A 145 18.63 0.00 17.32
C GLN A 145 19.48 -0.81 18.30
N GLU A 146 20.79 -0.90 18.06
CA GLU A 146 21.69 -1.61 18.95
C GLU A 146 21.83 -0.87 20.29
N ARG A 147 21.60 -1.56 21.41
CA ARG A 147 21.58 -0.97 22.75
C ARG A 147 22.90 -0.32 23.16
N SER A 148 24.02 -0.85 22.69
CA SER A 148 25.37 -0.40 23.09
C SER A 148 25.87 0.77 22.26
N THR A 149 25.55 0.84 20.97
CA THR A 149 26.12 1.81 20.03
C THR A 149 25.09 2.83 19.51
N GLY A 150 23.80 2.51 19.58
CA GLY A 150 22.75 3.28 18.91
C GLY A 150 22.68 3.06 17.41
N ASN A 151 23.47 2.13 16.84
CA ASN A 151 23.46 1.83 15.42
C ASN A 151 22.12 1.22 15.00
N SER A 152 21.55 1.72 13.90
CA SER A 152 20.31 1.17 13.35
C SER A 152 20.56 -0.07 12.50
N LYS A 153 19.65 -1.04 12.58
CA LYS A 153 19.61 -2.22 11.71
C LYS A 153 18.17 -2.54 11.34
N ASN A 154 17.96 -2.86 10.06
CA ASN A 154 16.65 -3.26 9.57
C ASN A 154 16.68 -4.73 9.17
N ILE A 155 15.64 -5.48 9.52
CA ILE A 155 15.57 -6.92 9.26
C ILE A 155 14.15 -7.33 8.88
N TRP A 156 14.05 -8.26 7.92
CA TRP A 156 12.82 -8.93 7.54
C TRP A 156 12.64 -10.22 8.32
N SER A 157 11.40 -10.63 8.57
CA SER A 157 11.05 -11.96 9.05
C SER A 157 9.92 -12.55 8.23
N ASP A 158 9.97 -13.86 8.00
CA ASP A 158 8.80 -14.64 7.59
C ASP A 158 7.89 -14.95 8.80
N ASP A 159 6.82 -15.70 8.57
CA ASP A 159 5.86 -16.16 9.57
C ASP A 159 6.41 -17.23 10.52
N ASN A 160 7.54 -17.85 10.18
CA ASN A 160 8.21 -18.87 11.00
C ASN A 160 9.27 -18.27 11.93
N GLY A 161 9.57 -16.98 11.81
CA GLY A 161 10.59 -16.30 12.61
C GLY A 161 11.96 -16.30 11.96
N LYS A 162 12.07 -16.71 10.69
CA LYS A 162 13.35 -16.67 9.99
C LYS A 162 13.70 -15.25 9.58
N PHE A 163 14.78 -14.73 10.13
CA PHE A 163 15.27 -13.39 9.81
C PHE A 163 16.12 -13.33 8.53
N SER A 164 16.04 -12.18 7.84
CA SER A 164 16.83 -11.89 6.63
C SER A 164 17.04 -10.40 6.42
N GLU A 165 18.22 -10.00 5.93
CA GLU A 165 18.52 -8.61 5.56
C GLU A 165 17.89 -8.19 4.22
N THR A 166 17.34 -9.15 3.47
CA THR A 166 16.73 -8.96 2.14
C THR A 166 15.33 -9.55 2.10
N LEU A 167 14.37 -8.84 1.50
CA LEU A 167 12.98 -9.33 1.40
C LEU A 167 12.89 -10.64 0.62
N THR A 168 13.77 -10.85 -0.35
CA THR A 168 13.74 -12.02 -1.26
C THR A 168 14.05 -13.37 -0.61
N ARG A 169 14.54 -13.38 0.63
CA ARG A 169 14.94 -14.61 1.35
C ARG A 169 13.96 -15.03 2.46
N VAL A 170 12.83 -14.32 2.55
CA VAL A 170 11.69 -14.55 3.45
C VAL A 170 10.36 -14.59 2.70
#